data_AF-A0A0D1D609-F1
#
_entry.id   AF-A0A0D1D609-F1
#
_cell.length_a   1.000
_cell.length_b   1.000
_cell.length_c   1.000
_cell.angle_alpha   90.00
_cell.angle_beta   90.00
_cell.angle_gamma   90.00
#
_symmetry.space_group_name_H-M   'P 1'
#
loop_
_entity.id
_entity.type
_entity.pdbx_description
1 polymer ?
#
loop_
_entity_poly.entity_id
_entity_poly.type
_entity_poly.pdbx_seq_one_letter_code
_entity_poly.pdbx_strand_id
1 'polypeptide(L)'
;MARVHGGGWVKVKYARLPIRRSTTYGITYFLLVPLFAAVYYLFQPSFSQELGIVNAFYLSAVTATTLGFGDIVPGSWDGKAFTSIQSLLGVLTIGLTLANLSREWSEQLVEQERQIVSEQYNASERAKVRAHGKYVKRRIQKLSRTMNLLITERSDKSTVQMSMNLELRSGTSFSDMANAFLPTCLGGNPLNALAIDVYFQDERKLRAALESLVTSIDTEKYSLLSERCIDFDFLCEQTSFPNEIESHMSIPANGGTARDYVLKALMEQRGRIDVVDPASVVYPYKALFESLEKKMLILRDIDSLISAPVVRVQQ
;
A
#
# COMPACT_ATOMS: atom_id res chain seq x y z
N MET A 1 -21.26 25.00 8.90
CA MET A 1 -20.31 26.06 9.32
C MET A 1 -20.83 27.38 8.80
N ALA A 2 -20.93 28.43 9.63
CA ALA A 2 -21.37 29.76 9.20
C ALA A 2 -20.24 30.77 9.45
N ARG A 3 -19.90 31.58 8.43
CA ARG A 3 -18.83 32.58 8.48
C ARG A 3 -19.41 33.88 9.03
N VAL A 4 -18.99 34.30 10.23
CA VAL A 4 -19.29 35.63 10.77
C VAL A 4 -18.18 36.60 10.33
N HIS A 5 -18.57 37.80 9.89
CA HIS A 5 -17.67 38.89 9.52
C HIS A 5 -16.88 39.35 10.75
N GLY A 6 -15.56 39.14 10.74
CA GLY A 6 -14.65 39.55 11.82
C GLY A 6 -13.72 38.43 12.30
N GLY A 7 -12.83 37.96 11.41
CA GLY A 7 -11.48 37.43 11.72
C GLY A 7 -11.28 36.26 12.70
N GLY A 8 -12.31 35.68 13.33
CA GLY A 8 -12.15 34.64 14.35
C GLY A 8 -12.95 33.37 14.07
N TRP A 9 -12.28 32.22 13.99
CA TRP A 9 -12.95 30.92 13.95
C TRP A 9 -13.49 30.57 15.33
N VAL A 10 -14.78 30.82 15.57
CA VAL A 10 -15.44 30.34 16.80
C VAL A 10 -15.72 28.85 16.65
N LYS A 11 -14.97 28.00 17.36
CA LYS A 11 -15.30 26.58 17.51
C LYS A 11 -16.59 26.50 18.34
N VAL A 12 -17.72 26.29 17.66
CA VAL A 12 -18.98 25.92 18.32
C VAL A 12 -18.75 24.56 18.98
N LYS A 13 -18.50 24.55 20.29
CA LYS A 13 -18.46 23.33 21.09
C LYS A 13 -19.90 22.84 21.22
N TYR A 14 -20.30 21.92 20.34
CA TYR A 14 -21.52 21.15 20.56
C TYR A 14 -21.33 20.38 21.87
N ALA A 15 -22.19 20.66 22.86
CA ALA A 15 -22.27 19.85 24.07
C ALA A 15 -22.54 18.40 23.63
N ARG A 16 -21.56 17.51 23.82
CA ARG A 16 -21.74 16.08 23.60
C ARG A 16 -22.59 15.57 24.76
N LEU A 17 -23.91 15.55 24.56
CA LEU A 17 -24.77 14.77 25.44
C LEU A 17 -24.25 13.33 25.46
N PRO A 18 -24.25 12.63 26.61
CA PRO A 18 -23.86 11.24 26.69
C PRO A 18 -24.88 10.39 25.92
N ILE A 19 -24.56 10.12 24.65
CA ILE A 19 -25.45 9.45 23.71
C ILE A 19 -25.35 7.95 23.94
N ARG A 20 -26.42 7.40 24.52
CA ARG A 20 -26.67 5.95 24.55
C ARG A 20 -27.15 5.51 23.15
N ARG A 21 -27.01 4.23 22.79
CA ARG A 21 -27.47 3.67 21.49
C ARG A 21 -28.85 4.19 21.11
N SER A 22 -29.07 4.56 19.84
CA SER A 22 -30.34 5.12 19.31
C SER A 22 -31.57 4.34 19.76
N THR A 23 -31.45 3.01 19.82
CA THR A 23 -32.49 2.09 20.30
C THR A 23 -33.04 2.44 21.69
N THR A 24 -32.20 2.97 22.59
CA THR A 24 -32.61 3.30 23.97
C THR A 24 -33.68 4.38 23.98
N TYR A 25 -33.48 5.48 23.26
CA TYR A 25 -34.44 6.58 23.22
C TYR A 25 -35.74 6.17 22.52
N GLY A 26 -35.65 5.27 21.52
CA GLY A 26 -36.81 4.71 20.84
C GLY A 26 -37.64 3.87 21.80
N ILE A 27 -36.99 2.98 22.55
CA ILE A 27 -37.65 2.19 23.61
C ILE A 27 -38.27 3.11 24.67
N THR A 28 -37.56 4.15 25.11
CA THR A 28 -38.12 5.12 26.06
C THR A 28 -39.39 5.78 25.51
N TYR A 29 -39.39 6.21 24.25
CA TYR A 29 -40.59 6.78 23.62
C TYR A 29 -41.76 5.79 23.58
N PHE A 30 -41.51 4.54 23.19
CA PHE A 30 -42.55 3.50 23.19
C PHE A 30 -43.06 3.16 24.59
N LEU A 31 -42.21 3.18 25.62
CA LEU A 31 -42.59 2.93 27.01
C LEU A 31 -43.34 4.09 27.67
N LEU A 32 -43.17 5.33 27.17
CA LEU A 32 -43.95 6.48 27.66
C LEU A 32 -45.45 6.29 27.38
N VAL A 33 -45.82 5.61 26.29
CA VAL A 33 -47.23 5.42 25.91
C VAL A 33 -48.02 4.61 26.96
N PRO A 34 -47.64 3.36 27.33
CA PRO A 34 -48.35 2.62 28.38
C PRO A 34 -48.20 3.26 29.77
N LEU A 35 -47.07 3.94 30.04
CA LEU A 35 -46.87 4.64 31.31
C LEU A 35 -47.90 5.77 31.50
N PHE A 36 -48.04 6.65 30.51
CA PHE A 36 -49.02 7.74 30.56
C PHE A 36 -50.45 7.23 30.44
N ALA A 37 -50.68 6.12 29.74
CA ALA A 37 -51.98 5.45 29.73
C ALA A 37 -52.40 5.01 31.15
N ALA A 38 -51.48 4.47 31.93
CA ALA A 38 -51.74 4.11 33.33
C ALA A 38 -52.03 5.35 34.19
N VAL A 39 -51.29 6.45 33.98
CA VAL A 39 -51.56 7.74 34.67
C VAL A 39 -52.96 8.26 34.32
N TYR A 40 -53.36 8.24 33.05
CA TYR A 40 -54.69 8.68 32.62
C TYR A 40 -55.81 7.81 33.18
N TYR A 41 -55.58 6.50 33.31
CA TYR A 41 -56.52 5.60 33.96
C TYR A 41 -56.68 5.90 35.45
N LEU A 42 -55.58 6.15 36.17
CA LEU A 42 -55.61 6.49 37.60
C LEU A 42 -56.31 7.83 37.87
N PHE A 43 -56.14 8.80 36.96
CA PHE A 43 -56.77 10.12 37.03
C PHE A 43 -57.97 10.25 36.07
N GLN A 44 -58.71 9.16 35.82
CA GLN A 44 -59.86 9.17 34.92
C GLN A 44 -60.90 10.29 35.16
N PRO A 45 -61.22 10.75 36.41
CA PRO A 45 -62.22 11.81 36.61
C PRO A 45 -61.75 13.18 36.10
N SER A 46 -60.46 13.32 35.80
CA SER A 46 -59.83 14.56 35.32
C SER A 46 -60.12 14.86 33.85
N PHE A 47 -60.75 13.94 33.11
CA PHE A 47 -60.98 13.99 31.66
C PHE A 47 -62.46 14.13 31.31
N SER A 48 -62.76 14.47 30.04
CA SER A 48 -64.11 14.73 29.54
C SER A 48 -65.08 13.55 29.63
N GLN A 49 -64.56 12.33 29.74
CA GLN A 49 -65.33 11.10 29.90
C GLN A 49 -64.55 10.10 30.78
N GLU A 50 -65.26 9.16 31.41
CA GLU A 50 -64.61 8.07 32.14
C GLU A 50 -63.73 7.22 31.22
N LEU A 51 -62.47 7.05 31.60
CA LEU A 51 -61.46 6.38 30.79
C LEU A 51 -61.34 4.91 31.19
N GLY A 52 -61.90 4.03 30.37
CA GLY A 52 -61.50 2.61 30.38
C GLY A 52 -60.04 2.45 29.93
N ILE A 53 -59.44 1.29 30.21
CA ILE A 53 -58.03 0.97 29.89
C ILE A 53 -57.70 1.24 28.41
N VAL A 54 -58.61 0.86 27.51
CA VAL A 54 -58.45 1.04 26.06
C VAL A 54 -58.45 2.53 25.69
N ASN A 55 -59.40 3.30 26.22
CA ASN A 55 -59.51 4.74 25.95
C ASN A 55 -58.32 5.53 26.52
N ALA A 56 -57.80 5.12 27.68
CA ALA A 56 -56.60 5.71 28.27
C ALA A 56 -55.34 5.45 27.42
N PHE A 57 -55.19 4.22 26.90
CA PHE A 57 -54.11 3.90 25.98
C PHE A 57 -54.24 4.65 24.66
N TYR A 58 -55.45 4.72 24.11
CA TYR A 58 -55.76 5.49 22.91
C TYR A 58 -55.40 6.98 23.08
N LEU A 59 -55.86 7.63 24.16
CA LEU A 59 -55.53 9.03 24.46
C LEU A 59 -54.00 9.23 24.54
N SER A 60 -53.31 8.34 25.25
CA SER A 60 -51.86 8.38 25.38
C SER A 60 -51.13 8.20 24.05
N ALA A 61 -51.56 7.26 23.21
CA ALA A 61 -50.97 7.03 21.90
C ALA A 61 -51.18 8.22 20.95
N VAL A 62 -52.40 8.76 20.89
CA VAL A 62 -52.76 9.93 20.07
C VAL A 62 -52.02 11.19 20.51
N THR A 63 -51.78 11.35 21.82
CA THR A 63 -51.01 12.47 22.38
C THR A 63 -49.51 12.30 22.11
N ALA A 64 -48.95 11.11 22.35
CA ALA A 64 -47.53 10.82 22.09
C ALA A 64 -47.16 10.96 20.61
N THR A 65 -48.04 10.55 19.70
CA THR A 65 -47.87 10.69 18.24
C THR A 65 -48.23 12.08 17.72
N THR A 66 -48.66 13.00 18.60
CA THR A 66 -49.08 14.37 18.25
C THR A 66 -50.25 14.43 17.26
N LEU A 67 -51.03 13.34 17.13
CA LEU A 67 -52.23 13.29 16.29
C LEU A 67 -53.34 14.19 16.84
N GLY A 68 -53.59 14.11 18.15
CA GLY A 68 -54.47 15.04 18.88
C GLY A 68 -55.89 15.19 18.34
N PHE A 69 -56.65 14.09 18.14
CA PHE A 69 -58.01 14.13 17.58
C PHE A 69 -59.02 15.00 18.36
N GLY A 70 -58.80 15.23 19.66
CA GLY A 70 -59.62 16.12 20.48
C GLY A 70 -60.97 15.54 20.90
N ASP A 71 -61.17 14.24 20.71
CA ASP A 71 -62.33 13.47 21.18
C ASP A 71 -62.31 13.24 22.70
N ILE A 72 -61.12 13.07 23.27
CA ILE A 72 -60.89 12.97 24.71
C ILE A 72 -60.01 14.13 25.14
N VAL A 73 -60.53 15.00 26.03
CA VAL A 73 -59.83 16.22 26.44
C VAL A 73 -59.73 16.34 27.96
N PRO A 74 -58.64 16.93 28.49
CA PRO A 74 -58.51 17.16 29.92
C PRO A 74 -59.42 18.30 30.38
N GLY A 75 -60.36 17.99 31.29
CA GLY A 75 -61.30 18.98 31.85
C GLY A 75 -60.75 19.69 33.10
N SER A 76 -59.97 18.97 33.91
CA SER A 76 -59.40 19.47 35.17
C SER A 76 -57.96 20.00 35.01
N TRP A 77 -57.47 20.68 36.06
CA TRP A 77 -56.08 21.14 36.14
C TRP A 77 -55.08 19.98 36.00
N ASP A 78 -55.32 18.88 36.70
CA ASP A 78 -54.40 17.74 36.74
C ASP A 78 -54.29 17.06 35.37
N GLY A 79 -55.42 16.84 34.68
CA GLY A 79 -55.43 16.28 33.33
C GLY A 79 -54.65 17.15 32.34
N LYS A 80 -54.74 18.48 32.46
CA LYS A 80 -53.99 19.44 31.62
C LYS A 80 -52.50 19.39 31.91
N ALA A 81 -52.11 19.24 33.18
CA ALA A 81 -50.72 19.11 33.58
C ALA A 81 -50.10 17.83 33.00
N PHE A 82 -50.73 16.66 33.17
CA PHE A 82 -50.20 15.39 32.69
C PHE A 82 -50.07 15.34 31.16
N THR A 83 -51.10 15.79 30.44
CA THR A 83 -51.10 15.84 28.95
C THR A 83 -50.04 16.78 28.40
N SER A 84 -49.81 17.91 29.07
CA SER A 84 -48.75 18.87 28.72
C SER A 84 -47.35 18.27 28.96
N ILE A 85 -47.14 17.59 30.09
CA ILE A 85 -45.87 16.90 30.39
C ILE A 85 -45.62 15.78 29.38
N GLN A 86 -46.64 14.98 29.03
CA GLN A 86 -46.50 13.93 28.02
C GLN A 86 -46.08 14.52 26.68
N SER A 87 -46.72 15.61 26.24
CA SER A 87 -46.43 16.25 24.97
C SER A 87 -44.98 16.75 24.89
N LEU A 88 -44.48 17.38 25.96
CA LEU A 88 -43.08 17.83 26.04
C LEU A 88 -42.09 16.66 26.00
N LEU A 89 -42.34 15.60 26.78
CA LEU A 89 -41.49 14.42 26.80
C LEU A 89 -41.51 13.66 25.47
N GLY A 90 -42.67 13.56 24.82
CA GLY A 90 -42.85 12.92 23.52
C GLY A 90 -42.03 13.61 22.43
N VAL A 91 -42.16 14.93 22.30
CA VAL A 91 -41.40 15.74 21.32
C VAL A 91 -39.90 15.70 21.61
N LEU A 92 -39.50 15.78 22.88
CA LEU A 92 -38.09 15.71 23.26
C LEU A 92 -37.47 14.34 22.90
N THR A 93 -38.16 13.26 23.24
CA THR A 93 -37.64 11.90 23.01
C THR A 93 -37.61 11.55 21.52
N ILE A 94 -38.62 11.91 20.73
CA ILE A 94 -38.61 11.67 19.27
C ILE A 94 -37.56 12.53 18.54
N GLY A 95 -37.31 13.75 19.01
CA GLY A 95 -36.23 14.58 18.48
C GLY A 95 -34.84 13.96 18.75
N LEU A 96 -34.65 13.42 19.96
CA LEU A 96 -33.41 12.73 20.33
C LEU A 96 -33.23 11.41 19.58
N THR A 97 -34.27 10.62 19.34
CA THR A 97 -34.16 9.39 18.54
C THR A 97 -33.73 9.70 17.11
N LEU A 98 -34.41 10.64 16.46
CA LEU A 98 -34.14 11.00 15.08
C LEU A 98 -32.72 11.56 14.90
N ALA A 99 -32.28 12.42 15.82
CA ALA A 99 -30.93 12.98 15.79
C ALA A 99 -29.83 11.91 15.91
N ASN A 100 -30.03 10.89 16.76
CA ASN A 100 -29.06 9.81 16.92
C ASN A 100 -29.10 8.84 15.74
N LEU A 101 -30.28 8.49 15.24
CA LEU A 101 -30.43 7.65 14.06
C LEU A 101 -29.76 8.27 12.83
N SER A 102 -29.96 9.58 12.62
CA SER A 102 -29.32 10.32 11.52
C SER A 102 -27.79 10.30 11.62
N ARG A 103 -27.24 10.40 12.84
CA ARG A 103 -25.78 10.31 13.06
C ARG A 103 -25.25 8.93 12.77
N GLU A 104 -25.90 7.88 13.29
CA GLU A 104 -25.51 6.49 13.03
C GLU A 104 -25.51 6.19 11.53
N TRP A 105 -26.54 6.61 10.80
CA TRP A 105 -26.60 6.44 9.34
C TRP A 105 -25.53 7.26 8.61
N SER A 106 -25.26 8.48 9.06
CA SER A 106 -24.21 9.32 8.48
C SER A 106 -22.82 8.71 8.67
N GLU A 107 -22.53 8.19 9.86
CA GLU A 107 -21.27 7.51 10.16
C GLU A 107 -21.09 6.25 9.31
N GLN A 108 -22.16 5.46 9.12
CA GLN A 108 -22.14 4.29 8.25
C GLN A 108 -21.86 4.64 6.78
N LEU A 109 -22.49 5.69 6.26
CA LEU A 109 -22.24 6.16 4.89
C LEU A 109 -20.79 6.62 4.70
N VAL A 110 -20.27 7.41 5.65
CA VAL A 110 -18.88 7.87 5.61
C VAL A 110 -17.89 6.70 5.69
N GLU A 111 -18.17 5.70 6.52
CA GLU A 111 -17.30 4.52 6.63
C GLU A 111 -17.35 3.66 5.36
N GLN A 112 -18.53 3.50 4.73
CA GLN A 112 -18.65 2.83 3.43
C GLN A 112 -17.87 3.54 2.33
N GLU A 113 -18.00 4.86 2.24
CA GLU A 113 -17.22 5.67 1.29
C GLU A 113 -15.72 5.51 1.53
N ARG A 114 -15.29 5.55 2.80
CA ARG A 114 -13.90 5.34 3.18
C ARG A 114 -13.38 3.96 2.78
N GLN A 115 -14.19 2.92 2.95
CA GLN A 115 -13.84 1.56 2.53
C GLN A 115 -13.70 1.46 1.02
N ILE A 116 -14.65 2.01 0.25
CA ILE A 116 -14.59 2.02 -1.21
C ILE A 116 -13.35 2.78 -1.69
N VAL A 117 -13.06 3.94 -1.14
CA VAL A 117 -11.87 4.74 -1.49
C VAL A 117 -10.59 3.99 -1.14
N SER A 118 -10.52 3.33 0.02
CA SER A 118 -9.37 2.52 0.42
C SER A 118 -9.18 1.31 -0.50
N GLU A 119 -10.27 0.64 -0.89
CA GLU A 119 -10.23 -0.49 -1.83
C GLU A 119 -9.77 -0.05 -3.23
N GLN A 120 -10.30 1.07 -3.73
CA GLN A 120 -9.88 1.67 -5.00
C GLN A 120 -8.41 2.05 -4.98
N TYR A 121 -7.96 2.70 -3.90
CA TYR A 121 -6.55 3.02 -3.67
C TYR A 121 -5.69 1.76 -3.68
N ASN A 122 -6.09 0.73 -2.92
CA ASN A 122 -5.39 -0.54 -2.84
C ASN A 122 -5.36 -1.30 -4.18
N ALA A 123 -6.42 -1.21 -4.99
CA ALA A 123 -6.49 -1.79 -6.32
C ALA A 123 -5.57 -1.06 -7.31
N SER A 124 -5.56 0.28 -7.26
CA SER A 124 -4.67 1.14 -8.06
C SER A 124 -3.20 0.83 -7.79
N GLU A 125 -2.79 0.80 -6.53
CA GLU A 125 -1.41 0.48 -6.14
C GLU A 125 -0.98 -0.92 -6.61
N ARG A 126 -1.87 -1.92 -6.50
CA ARG A 126 -1.62 -3.27 -7.04
C ARG A 126 -1.56 -3.31 -8.56
N ALA A 127 -2.29 -2.43 -9.24
CA ALA A 127 -2.24 -2.34 -10.69
C ALA A 127 -0.90 -1.77 -11.17
N LYS A 128 -0.38 -0.73 -10.48
CA LYS A 128 0.93 -0.14 -10.75
C LYS A 128 2.06 -1.17 -10.59
N VAL A 129 2.12 -1.86 -9.46
CA VAL A 129 3.13 -2.91 -9.20
C VAL A 129 3.05 -4.01 -10.26
N ARG A 130 1.85 -4.44 -10.66
CA ARG A 130 1.70 -5.46 -11.71
C ARG A 130 2.11 -4.96 -13.11
N ALA A 131 1.82 -3.71 -13.44
CA ALA A 131 2.19 -3.12 -14.73
C ALA A 131 3.71 -2.96 -14.85
N HIS A 132 4.33 -2.26 -13.90
CA HIS A 132 5.78 -2.07 -13.86
C HIS A 132 6.52 -3.38 -13.58
N GLY A 133 5.99 -4.24 -12.71
CA GLY A 133 6.59 -5.51 -12.32
C GLY A 133 6.77 -6.49 -13.46
N LYS A 134 5.83 -6.56 -14.42
CA LYS A 134 6.00 -7.36 -15.65
C LYS A 134 7.21 -6.90 -16.46
N TYR A 135 7.41 -5.59 -16.55
CA TYR A 135 8.53 -5.00 -17.27
C TYR A 135 9.85 -5.21 -16.52
N VAL A 136 9.88 -4.96 -15.21
CA VAL A 136 11.02 -5.19 -14.32
C VAL A 136 11.44 -6.65 -14.36
N LYS A 137 10.52 -7.61 -14.25
CA LYS A 137 10.80 -9.06 -14.33
C LYS A 137 11.54 -9.44 -15.62
N ARG A 138 11.13 -8.89 -16.77
CA ARG A 138 11.84 -9.12 -18.04
C ARG A 138 13.26 -8.54 -18.03
N ARG A 139 13.46 -7.38 -17.40
CA ARG A 139 14.78 -6.75 -17.25
C ARG A 139 15.68 -7.53 -16.29
N ILE A 140 15.13 -8.02 -15.19
CA ILE A 140 15.82 -8.91 -14.23
C ILE A 140 16.33 -10.17 -14.95
N GLN A 141 15.47 -10.84 -15.71
CA GLN A 141 15.86 -12.02 -16.49
C GLN A 141 16.98 -11.70 -17.49
N LYS A 142 16.89 -10.54 -18.15
CA LYS A 142 17.92 -10.12 -19.11
C LYS A 142 19.26 -9.88 -18.42
N LEU A 143 19.28 -9.19 -17.28
CA LEU A 143 20.49 -8.95 -16.49
C LEU A 143 21.07 -10.25 -15.92
N SER A 144 20.21 -11.17 -15.46
CA SER A 144 20.62 -12.51 -15.01
C SER A 144 21.39 -13.28 -16.10
N ARG A 145 20.93 -13.18 -17.35
CA ARG A 145 21.62 -13.79 -18.50
C ARG A 145 22.96 -13.12 -18.79
N THR A 146 23.01 -11.79 -18.77
CA THR A 146 24.26 -11.08 -19.07
C THR A 146 25.29 -11.29 -17.97
N MET A 147 24.90 -11.37 -16.69
CA MET A 147 25.77 -11.78 -15.59
C MET A 147 26.36 -13.17 -15.79
N ASN A 148 25.54 -14.15 -16.17
CA ASN A 148 26.04 -15.49 -16.49
C ASN A 148 27.00 -15.49 -17.68
N LEU A 149 26.82 -14.62 -18.68
CA LEU A 149 27.74 -14.49 -19.80
C LEU A 149 29.11 -13.90 -19.43
N LEU A 150 29.20 -13.10 -18.37
CA LEU A 150 30.49 -12.57 -17.89
C LEU A 150 31.45 -13.70 -17.45
N ILE A 151 30.88 -14.81 -17.00
CA ILE A 151 31.60 -15.93 -16.36
C ILE A 151 31.41 -17.27 -17.11
N THR A 152 30.85 -17.27 -18.32
CA THR A 152 30.62 -18.51 -19.10
C THR A 152 31.57 -18.62 -20.30
N GLU A 153 32.20 -19.78 -20.43
CA GLU A 153 33.12 -20.14 -21.51
C GLU A 153 32.44 -20.22 -22.89
N ARG A 154 33.19 -19.92 -23.96
CA ARG A 154 32.70 -19.80 -25.35
C ARG A 154 31.94 -21.04 -25.88
N SER A 155 32.25 -22.24 -25.39
CA SER A 155 31.67 -23.52 -25.83
C SER A 155 30.21 -23.74 -25.38
N ASP A 156 29.73 -23.02 -24.35
CA ASP A 156 28.46 -23.31 -23.66
C ASP A 156 27.46 -22.12 -23.73
N LYS A 157 27.76 -21.11 -24.55
CA LYS A 157 26.97 -19.87 -24.67
C LYS A 157 25.57 -20.08 -25.26
N SER A 158 25.35 -21.15 -26.04
CA SER A 158 24.03 -21.56 -26.54
C SER A 158 23.09 -22.02 -25.41
N THR A 159 23.64 -22.66 -24.37
CA THR A 159 22.90 -23.13 -23.18
C THR A 159 22.43 -21.96 -22.30
N VAL A 160 23.28 -20.93 -22.15
CA VAL A 160 22.97 -19.72 -21.35
C VAL A 160 21.95 -18.80 -22.01
N GLN A 161 21.96 -18.73 -23.35
CA GLN A 161 21.05 -17.88 -24.14
C GLN A 161 19.55 -18.18 -23.90
N MET A 162 19.22 -19.44 -23.58
CA MET A 162 17.85 -19.91 -23.35
C MET A 162 17.44 -19.94 -21.87
N SER A 163 18.40 -19.83 -20.94
CA SER A 163 18.14 -19.99 -19.51
C SER A 163 17.24 -18.86 -18.96
N MET A 164 16.24 -19.21 -18.16
CA MET A 164 15.40 -18.29 -17.40
C MET A 164 15.71 -18.33 -15.90
N ASN A 165 16.74 -19.06 -15.50
CA ASN A 165 17.05 -19.29 -14.10
C ASN A 165 17.76 -18.07 -13.50
N LEU A 166 17.29 -17.67 -12.33
CA LEU A 166 17.90 -16.67 -11.46
C LEU A 166 18.98 -17.32 -10.59
N GLU A 167 19.92 -18.02 -11.23
CA GLU A 167 21.07 -18.65 -10.59
C GLU A 167 22.36 -18.40 -11.38
N LEU A 168 23.45 -18.18 -10.64
CA LEU A 168 24.78 -18.23 -11.21
C LEU A 168 25.19 -19.68 -11.38
N ARG A 169 26.01 -19.96 -12.40
CA ARG A 169 26.62 -21.27 -12.58
C ARG A 169 27.46 -21.65 -11.34
N SER A 170 27.35 -22.89 -10.87
CA SER A 170 28.16 -23.40 -9.77
C SER A 170 29.63 -23.57 -10.17
N GLY A 171 30.56 -23.25 -9.27
CA GLY A 171 32.00 -23.48 -9.50
C GLY A 171 32.70 -22.40 -10.31
N THR A 172 32.19 -21.16 -10.28
CA THR A 172 32.78 -20.01 -10.99
C THR A 172 34.10 -19.58 -10.35
N SER A 173 35.10 -19.36 -11.19
CA SER A 173 36.40 -18.82 -10.79
C SER A 173 36.53 -17.37 -11.26
N PHE A 174 37.34 -16.58 -10.57
CA PHE A 174 37.63 -15.22 -11.01
C PHE A 174 38.21 -15.18 -12.44
N SER A 175 38.98 -16.21 -12.82
CA SER A 175 39.51 -16.36 -14.18
C SER A 175 38.42 -16.38 -15.27
N ASP A 176 37.18 -16.75 -14.92
CA ASP A 176 36.07 -16.83 -15.87
C ASP A 176 35.62 -15.44 -16.34
N MET A 177 35.98 -14.37 -15.61
CA MET A 177 35.77 -12.98 -16.05
C MET A 177 36.51 -12.63 -17.33
N ALA A 178 37.48 -13.44 -17.78
CA ALA A 178 38.08 -13.29 -19.11
C ALA A 178 37.01 -13.38 -20.22
N ASN A 179 35.91 -14.10 -19.97
CA ASN A 179 34.79 -14.22 -20.90
C ASN A 179 33.97 -12.93 -21.05
N ALA A 180 34.08 -11.99 -20.11
CA ALA A 180 33.45 -10.68 -20.17
C ALA A 180 33.87 -9.86 -21.41
N PHE A 181 35.07 -10.14 -21.93
CA PHE A 181 35.65 -9.51 -23.12
C PHE A 181 35.38 -10.27 -24.43
N LEU A 182 34.53 -11.30 -24.39
CA LEU A 182 34.09 -12.00 -25.59
C LEU A 182 32.79 -11.40 -26.12
N PRO A 183 32.56 -11.44 -27.45
CA PRO A 183 31.27 -11.09 -28.01
C PRO A 183 30.18 -12.01 -27.46
N THR A 184 29.00 -11.43 -27.22
CA THR A 184 27.86 -12.15 -26.62
C THR A 184 27.02 -12.91 -27.63
N CYS A 185 27.01 -12.48 -28.89
CA CYS A 185 26.07 -12.94 -29.94
C CYS A 185 24.59 -12.95 -29.50
N LEU A 186 24.23 -12.20 -28.45
CA LEU A 186 22.86 -12.03 -27.97
C LEU A 186 22.07 -11.13 -28.92
N GLY A 187 20.88 -11.57 -29.33
CA GLY A 187 19.99 -10.79 -30.18
C GLY A 187 19.65 -9.42 -29.58
N GLY A 188 19.72 -8.38 -30.40
CA GLY A 188 19.41 -6.99 -30.02
C GLY A 188 20.62 -6.11 -29.72
N ASN A 189 21.85 -6.64 -29.80
CA ASN A 189 23.10 -5.89 -29.71
C ASN A 189 23.94 -6.05 -30.99
N PRO A 190 24.90 -5.14 -31.25
CA PRO A 190 25.87 -5.31 -32.31
C PRO A 190 26.63 -6.65 -32.19
N LEU A 191 26.97 -7.27 -33.33
CA LEU A 191 27.66 -8.57 -33.38
C LEU A 191 28.95 -8.62 -32.55
N ASN A 192 29.65 -7.49 -32.44
CA ASN A 192 30.92 -7.37 -31.73
C ASN A 192 30.78 -6.82 -30.29
N ALA A 193 29.56 -6.66 -29.78
CA ALA A 193 29.35 -6.13 -28.44
C ALA A 193 29.88 -7.10 -27.38
N LEU A 194 30.77 -6.59 -26.52
CA LEU A 194 31.38 -7.34 -25.43
C LEU A 194 30.33 -7.65 -24.36
N ALA A 195 30.50 -8.77 -23.65
CA ALA A 195 29.59 -9.15 -22.57
C ALA A 195 29.54 -8.12 -21.45
N ILE A 196 30.68 -7.48 -21.15
CA ILE A 196 30.77 -6.44 -20.13
C ILE A 196 29.98 -5.17 -20.51
N ASP A 197 30.02 -4.76 -21.78
CA ASP A 197 29.29 -3.57 -22.25
C ASP A 197 27.78 -3.82 -22.21
N VAL A 198 27.36 -5.01 -22.67
CA VAL A 198 25.96 -5.42 -22.65
C VAL A 198 25.45 -5.55 -21.21
N TYR A 199 26.28 -6.07 -20.29
CA TYR A 199 25.96 -6.11 -18.87
C TYR A 199 25.69 -4.71 -18.31
N PHE A 200 26.61 -3.75 -18.47
CA PHE A 200 26.42 -2.40 -17.95
C PHE A 200 25.23 -1.68 -18.60
N GLN A 201 24.98 -1.93 -19.89
CA GLN A 201 23.82 -1.39 -20.57
C GLN A 201 22.51 -1.92 -19.98
N ASP A 202 22.43 -3.23 -19.71
CA ASP A 202 21.23 -3.85 -19.13
C ASP A 202 21.08 -3.54 -17.64
N GLU A 203 22.18 -3.35 -16.90
CA GLU A 203 22.17 -2.87 -15.52
C GLU A 203 21.55 -1.47 -15.45
N ARG A 204 22.01 -0.51 -16.26
CA ARG A 204 21.44 0.86 -16.31
C ARG A 204 19.95 0.84 -16.64
N LYS A 205 19.53 0.01 -17.61
CA LYS A 205 18.13 -0.14 -17.99
C LYS A 205 17.28 -0.75 -16.87
N LEU A 206 17.84 -1.66 -16.07
CA LEU A 206 17.16 -2.23 -14.92
C LEU A 206 17.07 -1.21 -13.78
N ARG A 207 18.16 -0.52 -13.43
CA ARG A 207 18.16 0.54 -12.40
C ARG A 207 17.09 1.60 -12.68
N ALA A 208 17.04 2.13 -13.91
CA ALA A 208 16.00 3.07 -14.31
C ALA A 208 14.56 2.49 -14.20
N ALA A 209 14.38 1.20 -14.47
CA ALA A 209 13.08 0.54 -14.34
C ALA A 209 12.68 0.34 -12.87
N LEU A 210 13.64 0.04 -11.98
CA LEU A 210 13.44 -0.09 -10.55
C LEU A 210 13.16 1.27 -9.91
N GLU A 211 13.91 2.32 -10.28
CA GLU A 211 13.67 3.70 -9.84
C GLU A 211 12.27 4.18 -10.23
N SER A 212 11.86 3.92 -11.48
CA SER A 212 10.50 4.23 -11.95
C SER A 212 9.43 3.45 -11.17
N LEU A 213 9.68 2.19 -10.83
CA LEU A 213 8.77 1.38 -10.02
C LEU A 213 8.64 1.98 -8.61
N VAL A 214 9.75 2.24 -7.92
CA VAL A 214 9.78 2.78 -6.55
C VAL A 214 9.11 4.16 -6.48
N THR A 215 9.34 5.02 -7.48
CA THR A 215 8.72 6.35 -7.54
C THR A 215 7.21 6.31 -7.79
N SER A 216 6.72 5.24 -8.42
CA SER A 216 5.31 5.11 -8.79
C SER A 216 4.41 4.55 -7.68
N ILE A 217 4.99 3.82 -6.73
CA ILE A 217 4.27 3.05 -5.70
C ILE A 217 4.32 3.74 -4.34
N ASP A 218 3.36 3.42 -3.49
CA ASP A 218 3.41 3.76 -2.07
C ASP A 218 4.49 2.93 -1.34
N THR A 219 5.53 3.61 -0.88
CA THR A 219 6.68 3.00 -0.18
C THR A 219 6.35 2.55 1.22
N GLU A 220 5.35 3.12 1.89
CA GLU A 220 4.92 2.64 3.22
C GLU A 220 4.30 1.25 3.09
N LYS A 221 3.49 1.05 2.05
CA LYS A 221 2.79 -0.20 1.79
C LYS A 221 3.70 -1.30 1.22
N TYR A 222 4.68 -0.94 0.40
CA TYR A 222 5.62 -1.87 -0.22
C TYR A 222 7.06 -1.67 0.28
N SER A 223 7.21 -1.45 1.58
CA SER A 223 8.49 -1.12 2.23
C SER A 223 9.61 -2.08 1.88
N LEU A 224 9.35 -3.39 1.99
CA LEU A 224 10.34 -4.43 1.70
C LEU A 224 10.77 -4.44 0.21
N LEU A 225 9.84 -4.18 -0.71
CA LEU A 225 10.15 -4.10 -2.14
C LEU A 225 10.98 -2.85 -2.44
N SER A 226 10.63 -1.70 -1.85
CA SER A 226 11.41 -0.47 -2.02
C SER A 226 12.82 -0.60 -1.43
N GLU A 227 12.95 -1.22 -0.24
CA GLU A 227 14.24 -1.47 0.41
C GLU A 227 15.13 -2.32 -0.47
N ARG A 228 14.63 -3.45 -1.01
CA ARG A 228 15.42 -4.30 -1.92
C ARG A 228 15.82 -3.62 -3.21
N CYS A 229 14.95 -2.77 -3.78
CA CYS A 229 15.31 -1.97 -4.96
C CYS A 229 16.44 -0.99 -4.65
N ILE A 230 16.41 -0.34 -3.48
CA ILE A 230 17.45 0.59 -3.02
C ILE A 230 18.76 -0.17 -2.73
N ASP A 231 18.69 -1.32 -2.06
CA ASP A 231 19.84 -2.19 -1.80
C ASP A 231 20.55 -2.58 -3.10
N PHE A 232 19.77 -2.94 -4.14
CA PHE A 232 20.30 -3.27 -5.45
C PHE A 232 21.00 -2.06 -6.10
N ASP A 233 20.34 -0.90 -6.06
CA ASP A 233 20.86 0.33 -6.64
C ASP A 233 22.19 0.74 -6.00
N PHE A 234 22.23 0.73 -4.66
CA PHE A 234 23.41 1.00 -3.85
C PHE A 234 24.54 0.01 -4.15
N LEU A 235 24.24 -1.29 -4.26
CA LEU A 235 25.22 -2.30 -4.60
C LEU A 235 25.81 -2.06 -6.01
N CYS A 236 24.99 -1.66 -6.98
CA CYS A 236 25.47 -1.29 -8.31
C CYS A 236 26.38 -0.07 -8.26
N GLU A 237 26.09 0.97 -7.49
CA GLU A 237 26.97 2.15 -7.37
C GLU A 237 28.35 1.81 -6.83
N GLN A 238 28.44 0.87 -5.89
CA GLN A 238 29.72 0.46 -5.30
C GLN A 238 30.57 -0.45 -6.18
N THR A 239 29.95 -1.14 -7.16
CA THR A 239 30.57 -2.28 -7.85
C THR A 239 30.58 -2.14 -9.37
N SER A 240 29.94 -1.11 -9.91
CA SER A 240 29.88 -0.85 -11.35
C SER A 240 30.82 0.27 -11.75
N PHE A 241 31.82 -0.08 -12.55
CA PHE A 241 32.90 0.80 -13.00
C PHE A 241 32.92 0.94 -14.53
N PRO A 242 31.82 1.37 -15.18
CA PRO A 242 31.72 1.37 -16.64
C PRO A 242 32.76 2.29 -17.29
N ASN A 243 33.05 3.45 -16.68
CA ASN A 243 33.95 4.44 -17.24
C ASN A 243 35.42 3.99 -17.13
N GLU A 244 35.79 3.39 -16.01
CA GLU A 244 37.13 2.84 -15.77
C GLU A 244 37.39 1.68 -16.73
N ILE A 245 36.45 0.75 -16.85
CA ILE A 245 36.56 -0.41 -17.75
C ILE A 245 36.60 0.02 -19.22
N GLU A 246 35.80 1.01 -19.62
CA GLU A 246 35.85 1.58 -20.96
C GLU A 246 37.20 2.27 -21.24
N SER A 247 37.75 2.98 -20.25
CA SER A 247 39.08 3.60 -20.37
C SER A 247 40.19 2.57 -20.59
N HIS A 248 40.10 1.39 -19.95
CA HIS A 248 41.08 0.31 -20.10
C HIS A 248 41.12 -0.29 -21.51
N MET A 249 40.09 -0.05 -22.33
CA MET A 249 40.06 -0.47 -23.75
C MET A 249 40.96 0.39 -24.64
N SER A 250 41.33 1.60 -24.20
CA SER A 250 42.05 2.59 -25.01
C SER A 250 43.45 2.94 -24.47
N ILE A 251 43.71 2.68 -23.19
CA ILE A 251 44.98 3.02 -22.54
C ILE A 251 46.08 2.03 -22.99
N PRO A 252 47.20 2.49 -23.56
CA PRO A 252 48.34 1.63 -23.86
C PRO A 252 49.06 1.23 -22.56
N ALA A 253 49.36 -0.06 -22.43
CA ALA A 253 50.15 -0.64 -21.34
C ALA A 253 51.38 -1.34 -21.94
N ASN A 254 52.45 -1.54 -21.16
CA ASN A 254 53.70 -2.13 -21.68
C ASN A 254 53.43 -3.50 -22.36
N GLY A 255 53.50 -3.51 -23.69
CA GLY A 255 53.26 -4.72 -24.51
C GLY A 255 51.83 -4.92 -25.03
N GLY A 256 50.92 -3.96 -24.90
CA GLY A 256 49.54 -4.04 -25.41
C GLY A 256 48.62 -2.93 -24.91
N THR A 257 47.35 -3.24 -24.70
CA THR A 257 46.38 -2.35 -24.02
C THR A 257 46.23 -2.73 -22.54
N ALA A 258 45.68 -1.83 -21.72
CA ALA A 258 45.35 -2.14 -20.32
C ALA A 258 44.39 -3.35 -20.21
N ARG A 259 43.52 -3.55 -21.21
CA ARG A 259 42.74 -4.78 -21.38
C ARG A 259 43.62 -6.04 -21.50
N ASP A 260 44.67 -6.01 -22.32
CA ASP A 260 45.53 -7.18 -22.52
C ASP A 260 46.28 -7.55 -21.24
N TYR A 261 46.66 -6.54 -20.45
CA TYR A 261 47.21 -6.73 -19.12
C TYR A 261 46.19 -7.38 -18.17
N VAL A 262 44.94 -6.91 -18.16
CA VAL A 262 43.85 -7.52 -17.36
C VAL A 262 43.58 -8.96 -17.79
N LEU A 263 43.52 -9.25 -19.09
CA LEU A 263 43.33 -10.62 -19.60
C LEU A 263 44.46 -11.55 -19.15
N LYS A 264 45.71 -11.08 -19.21
CA LYS A 264 46.87 -11.83 -18.73
C LYS A 264 46.78 -12.09 -17.22
N ALA A 265 46.46 -11.06 -16.43
CA ALA A 265 46.28 -11.19 -14.98
C ALA A 265 45.14 -12.17 -14.62
N LEU A 266 44.03 -12.13 -15.36
CA LEU A 266 42.90 -13.05 -15.19
C LEU A 266 43.27 -14.51 -15.50
N MET A 267 44.09 -14.74 -16.53
CA MET A 267 44.51 -16.08 -16.95
C MET A 267 45.61 -16.68 -16.05
N GLU A 268 46.50 -15.84 -15.51
CA GLU A 268 47.55 -16.25 -14.57
C GLU A 268 46.99 -16.61 -13.19
N GLN A 269 45.86 -16.02 -12.78
CA GLN A 269 45.27 -16.17 -11.44
C GLN A 269 44.13 -17.20 -11.42
N ARG A 270 44.45 -18.48 -11.59
CA ARG A 270 43.49 -19.60 -11.74
C ARG A 270 42.81 -20.13 -10.45
N GLY A 271 42.86 -19.44 -9.31
CA GLY A 271 42.45 -20.05 -8.02
C GLY A 271 41.70 -19.17 -7.01
N ARG A 272 42.18 -17.96 -6.75
CA ARG A 272 41.51 -16.97 -5.88
C ARG A 272 42.40 -15.74 -5.84
N ILE A 273 41.80 -14.55 -5.77
CA ILE A 273 42.57 -13.35 -5.49
C ILE A 273 42.72 -13.19 -3.98
N ASP A 274 43.94 -13.42 -3.49
CA ASP A 274 44.39 -12.84 -2.23
C ASP A 274 44.71 -11.35 -2.49
N VAL A 275 43.82 -10.48 -2.01
CA VAL A 275 43.95 -9.01 -1.90
C VAL A 275 44.47 -8.30 -3.17
N VAL A 276 43.56 -7.78 -3.98
CA VAL A 276 43.91 -6.81 -5.04
C VAL A 276 43.81 -5.41 -4.44
N ASP A 277 44.89 -4.64 -4.59
CA ASP A 277 44.93 -3.22 -4.26
C ASP A 277 43.78 -2.48 -4.99
N PRO A 278 42.96 -1.68 -4.28
CA PRO A 278 41.95 -0.81 -4.90
C PRO A 278 42.47 0.08 -6.03
N ALA A 279 43.76 0.41 -6.05
CA ALA A 279 44.40 1.19 -7.11
C ALA A 279 44.76 0.36 -8.36
N SER A 280 44.56 -0.96 -8.34
CA SER A 280 44.90 -1.85 -9.45
C SER A 280 43.87 -1.80 -10.57
N VAL A 281 44.35 -1.87 -11.82
CA VAL A 281 43.54 -1.99 -13.04
C VAL A 281 42.63 -3.24 -13.02
N VAL A 282 42.97 -4.25 -12.20
CA VAL A 282 42.20 -5.50 -12.04
C VAL A 282 41.05 -5.37 -11.02
N TYR A 283 41.12 -4.39 -10.12
CA TYR A 283 40.15 -4.21 -9.03
C TYR A 283 38.69 -4.10 -9.51
N PRO A 284 38.36 -3.30 -10.54
CA PRO A 284 36.99 -3.20 -11.05
C PRO A 284 36.36 -4.55 -11.42
N TYR A 285 37.15 -5.45 -12.00
CA TYR A 285 36.69 -6.78 -12.41
C TYR A 285 36.49 -7.70 -11.22
N LYS A 286 37.37 -7.61 -10.20
CA LYS A 286 37.22 -8.35 -8.94
C LYS A 286 35.96 -7.92 -8.19
N ALA A 287 35.79 -6.63 -7.98
CA ALA A 287 34.63 -6.05 -7.30
C ALA A 287 33.33 -6.42 -8.03
N LEU A 288 33.34 -6.37 -9.36
CA LEU A 288 32.21 -6.82 -10.17
C LEU A 288 31.90 -8.31 -9.95
N PHE A 289 32.91 -9.19 -10.04
CA PHE A 289 32.74 -10.64 -9.85
C PHE A 289 32.18 -10.99 -8.47
N GLU A 290 32.75 -10.43 -7.40
CA GLU A 290 32.31 -10.66 -6.01
C GLU A 290 30.89 -10.12 -5.76
N SER A 291 30.46 -9.12 -6.53
CA SER A 291 29.11 -8.55 -6.41
C SER A 291 28.03 -9.38 -7.10
N LEU A 292 28.38 -10.23 -8.08
CA LEU A 292 27.39 -10.92 -8.93
C LEU A 292 26.43 -11.78 -8.11
N GLU A 293 26.94 -12.54 -7.14
CA GLU A 293 26.11 -13.42 -6.31
C GLU A 293 25.15 -12.62 -5.42
N LYS A 294 25.65 -11.54 -4.81
CA LYS A 294 24.84 -10.62 -4.00
C LYS A 294 23.76 -9.94 -4.85
N LYS A 295 24.12 -9.43 -6.04
CA LYS A 295 23.18 -8.83 -6.99
C LYS A 295 22.09 -9.85 -7.35
N MET A 296 22.46 -11.08 -7.66
CA MET A 296 21.51 -12.15 -8.00
C MET A 296 20.54 -12.50 -6.87
N LEU A 297 21.02 -12.54 -5.63
CA LEU A 297 20.18 -12.78 -4.46
C LEU A 297 19.13 -11.66 -4.31
N ILE A 298 19.55 -10.41 -4.39
CA ILE A 298 18.63 -9.26 -4.28
C ILE A 298 17.61 -9.27 -5.43
N LEU A 299 18.03 -9.58 -6.66
CA LEU A 299 17.12 -9.66 -7.80
C LEU A 299 16.07 -10.78 -7.66
N ARG A 300 16.44 -11.90 -7.02
CA ARG A 300 15.52 -12.99 -6.70
C ARG A 300 14.48 -12.53 -5.67
N ASP A 301 14.92 -11.84 -4.63
CA ASP A 301 14.02 -11.24 -3.62
C ASP A 301 13.03 -10.29 -4.31
N ILE A 302 13.51 -9.36 -5.15
CA ILE A 302 12.67 -8.44 -5.91
C ILE A 302 11.66 -9.19 -6.80
N ASP A 303 12.08 -10.22 -7.56
CA ASP A 303 11.17 -11.00 -8.42
C ASP A 303 10.08 -11.72 -7.60
N SER A 304 10.45 -12.24 -6.42
CA SER A 304 9.52 -12.89 -5.51
C SER A 304 8.50 -11.90 -4.94
N LEU A 305 8.93 -10.70 -4.55
CA LEU A 305 8.07 -9.65 -3.98
C LEU A 305 7.11 -9.06 -5.03
N ILE A 306 7.55 -8.92 -6.28
CA ILE A 306 6.70 -8.51 -7.40
C ILE A 306 5.66 -9.58 -7.72
N SER A 307 6.02 -10.85 -7.58
CA SER A 307 5.16 -11.99 -7.89
C SER A 307 4.26 -12.41 -6.73
N ALA A 308 4.55 -11.95 -5.51
CA ALA A 308 3.81 -12.30 -4.31
C ALA A 308 2.37 -11.76 -4.36
N PRO A 309 1.37 -12.55 -3.97
CA PRO A 309 0.06 -12.01 -3.68
C PRO A 309 0.21 -11.07 -2.48
N VAL A 310 -0.24 -9.81 -2.61
CA VAL A 310 -0.23 -8.84 -1.51
C VAL A 310 -0.99 -9.45 -0.34
N VAL A 311 -0.25 -9.92 0.67
CA VAL A 311 -0.83 -10.43 1.92
C VAL A 311 -1.61 -9.28 2.52
N ARG A 312 -2.88 -9.50 2.86
CA ARG A 312 -3.64 -8.53 3.64
C ARG A 312 -2.88 -8.34 4.94
N VAL A 313 -2.25 -7.18 5.11
CA VAL A 313 -1.83 -6.72 6.43
C VAL A 313 -3.14 -6.68 7.23
N GLN A 314 -3.30 -7.65 8.14
CA GLN A 314 -4.41 -7.61 9.09
C GLN A 314 -4.20 -6.36 9.93
N GLN A 315 -5.23 -5.52 9.94
CA GLN A 315 -5.34 -4.33 10.78
C GLN A 315 -5.21 -4.66 12.25
#